data_AF-A0A656G578-F1
#
_entry.id   AF-A0A656G578-F1
#
_cell.length_a   1.000
_cell.length_b   1.000
_cell.length_c   1.000
_cell.angle_alpha   90.00
_cell.angle_beta   90.00
_cell.angle_gamma   90.00
#
_symmetry.space_group_name_H-M   'P 1'
#
loop_
_entity.id
_entity.type
_entity.pdbx_description
1 polymer ?
#
loop_
_entity_poly.entity_id
_entity_poly.type
_entity_poly.pdbx_seq_one_letter_code
_entity_poly.pdbx_strand_id
1 'polypeptide(L)'
;MEASRFIEESDHNRRSTAQLLSGADYLDTSPDCIEPRLLGHYSDGLGNHWQDPHAVSFHDQGQVNYPWLSDGMWFMTQFRRWGLLREDPDYLAIASRVQQLDLYRQAADALGIDAPTATLRSSQLIDGKVWDGSDPAGYARSFKLHSLADNAPAVASR
;
A
#
# COMPACT_ATOMS: atom_id res chain seq x y z
N MET A 1 15.88 -3.26 -1.38
CA MET A 1 15.72 -2.81 -2.78
C MET A 1 16.24 -3.84 -3.76
N GLU A 2 17.49 -4.34 -3.63
CA GLU A 2 18.04 -5.35 -4.55
C GLU A 2 17.23 -6.64 -4.62
N ALA A 3 16.82 -7.19 -3.47
CA ALA A 3 15.97 -8.38 -3.42
C ALA A 3 14.65 -8.15 -4.17
N SER A 4 13.99 -7.02 -3.94
CA SER A 4 12.77 -6.64 -4.66
C SER A 4 13.01 -6.57 -6.17
N ARG A 5 14.10 -5.91 -6.60
CA ARG A 5 14.47 -5.79 -8.02
C ARG A 5 14.74 -7.15 -8.65
N PHE A 6 15.49 -8.01 -7.97
CA PHE A 6 15.78 -9.37 -8.42
C PHE A 6 14.50 -10.18 -8.62
N ILE A 7 13.57 -10.16 -7.64
CA ILE A 7 12.31 -10.90 -7.73
C ILE A 7 11.54 -10.52 -9.00
N GLU A 8 11.51 -9.24 -9.36
CA GLU A 8 10.72 -8.76 -10.50
C GLU A 8 11.43 -8.82 -11.85
N GLU A 9 12.75 -9.01 -11.88
CA GLU A 9 13.56 -8.99 -13.09
C GLU A 9 13.15 -10.05 -14.12
N SER A 10 12.58 -11.18 -13.66
CA SER A 10 12.04 -12.20 -14.56
C SER A 10 11.04 -13.13 -13.89
N ASP A 11 10.17 -13.76 -14.69
CA ASP A 11 9.31 -14.85 -14.25
C ASP A 11 10.11 -16.00 -13.63
N HIS A 12 11.33 -16.26 -14.13
CA HIS A 12 12.22 -17.26 -13.54
C HIS A 12 12.57 -16.91 -12.09
N ASN A 13 12.94 -15.66 -11.82
CA ASN A 13 13.23 -15.21 -10.46
C ASN A 13 11.98 -15.25 -9.56
N ARG A 14 10.80 -14.91 -10.10
CA ARG A 14 9.51 -15.07 -9.38
C ARG A 14 9.25 -16.52 -8.99
N ARG A 15 9.43 -17.47 -9.91
CA ARG A 15 9.28 -18.92 -9.63
C ARG A 15 10.29 -19.43 -8.62
N SER A 16 11.57 -19.06 -8.79
CA SER A 16 12.63 -19.40 -7.84
C SER A 16 12.32 -18.86 -6.43
N THR A 17 11.80 -17.64 -6.35
CA THR A 17 11.37 -17.02 -5.10
C THR A 17 10.18 -17.77 -4.48
N ALA A 18 9.18 -18.18 -5.27
CA ALA A 18 8.07 -18.99 -4.78
C ALA A 18 8.57 -20.32 -4.20
N GLN A 19 9.53 -20.98 -4.87
CA GLN A 19 10.13 -22.22 -4.41
C GLN A 19 10.98 -22.05 -3.15
N LEU A 20 11.65 -20.91 -2.98
CA LEU A 20 12.36 -20.58 -1.75
C LEU A 20 11.37 -20.40 -0.58
N LEU A 21 10.33 -19.58 -0.79
CA LEU A 21 9.34 -19.25 0.24
C LEU A 21 8.51 -20.46 0.68
N SER A 22 8.33 -21.47 -0.17
CA SER A 22 7.58 -22.68 0.14
C SER A 22 8.30 -23.63 1.11
N GLY A 23 9.61 -23.48 1.29
CA GLY A 23 10.42 -24.36 2.13
C GLY A 23 9.98 -24.38 3.60
N ALA A 24 10.31 -25.48 4.29
CA ALA A 24 9.94 -25.71 5.70
C ALA A 24 10.54 -24.67 6.67
N ASP A 25 11.68 -24.08 6.31
CA ASP A 25 12.30 -22.99 7.07
C ASP A 25 11.58 -21.63 6.88
N TYR A 26 10.59 -21.57 5.99
CA TYR A 26 9.83 -20.36 5.64
C TYR A 26 8.32 -20.58 5.86
N LEU A 27 7.53 -20.73 4.79
CA LEU A 27 6.06 -20.82 4.88
C LEU A 27 5.55 -22.25 5.03
N ASP A 28 6.41 -23.26 4.81
CA ASP A 28 6.08 -24.68 4.90
C ASP A 28 4.76 -25.04 4.20
N THR A 29 4.65 -24.64 2.93
CA THR A 29 3.42 -24.77 2.14
C THR A 29 3.72 -25.17 0.70
N SER A 30 2.71 -25.59 -0.05
CA SER A 30 2.89 -25.94 -1.46
C SER A 30 3.31 -24.70 -2.28
N PRO A 31 4.30 -24.81 -3.20
CA PRO A 31 4.61 -23.75 -4.17
C PRO A 31 3.38 -23.28 -4.97
N ASP A 32 2.42 -24.18 -5.23
CA ASP A 32 1.18 -23.87 -5.95
C ASP A 32 0.30 -22.83 -5.25
N CYS A 33 0.49 -22.62 -3.94
CA CYS A 33 -0.19 -21.57 -3.18
C CYS A 33 0.44 -20.19 -3.36
N ILE A 34 1.67 -20.12 -3.87
CA ILE A 34 2.50 -18.90 -3.92
C ILE A 34 2.75 -18.47 -5.36
N GLU A 35 3.28 -19.37 -6.20
CA GLU A 35 3.74 -19.06 -7.56
C GLU A 35 2.67 -18.36 -8.42
N PRO A 36 1.40 -18.81 -8.47
CA PRO A 36 0.38 -18.16 -9.29
C PRO A 36 0.20 -16.68 -8.91
N ARG A 37 0.27 -16.33 -7.62
CA ARG A 37 0.11 -14.94 -7.15
C ARG A 37 1.29 -14.06 -7.57
N LEU A 38 2.50 -14.60 -7.52
CA LEU A 38 3.70 -13.87 -7.97
C LEU A 38 3.70 -13.64 -9.49
N LEU A 39 3.17 -14.59 -10.27
CA LEU A 39 3.06 -14.50 -11.73
C LEU A 39 1.79 -13.80 -12.23
N GLY A 40 0.88 -13.43 -11.31
CA GLY A 40 -0.37 -12.78 -11.66
C GLY A 40 -1.43 -13.72 -12.22
N HIS A 41 -1.32 -15.03 -12.04
CA HIS A 41 -2.34 -15.99 -12.41
C HIS A 41 -3.36 -16.15 -11.28
N TYR A 42 -4.60 -15.77 -11.55
CA TYR A 42 -5.70 -15.80 -10.59
C TYR A 42 -6.78 -16.77 -11.02
N SER A 43 -7.43 -17.37 -10.02
CA SER A 43 -8.69 -18.08 -10.13
C SER A 43 -9.58 -17.70 -8.96
N ASP A 44 -10.89 -17.61 -9.22
CA ASP A 44 -11.90 -17.28 -8.21
C ASP A 44 -12.58 -18.52 -7.59
N GLY A 45 -12.21 -19.73 -8.04
CA GLY A 45 -12.82 -20.99 -7.60
C GLY A 45 -14.22 -21.26 -8.20
N LEU A 46 -14.73 -20.38 -9.05
CA LEU A 46 -16.00 -20.51 -9.78
C LEU A 46 -15.77 -20.92 -11.25
N GLY A 47 -14.54 -21.35 -11.57
CA GLY A 47 -14.12 -21.75 -12.91
C GLY A 47 -13.58 -20.60 -13.76
N ASN A 48 -13.51 -19.37 -13.23
CA ASN A 48 -12.87 -18.27 -13.94
C ASN A 48 -11.37 -18.26 -13.67
N HIS A 49 -10.61 -17.92 -14.72
CA HIS A 49 -9.16 -17.79 -14.69
C HIS A 49 -8.75 -16.56 -15.49
N TRP A 50 -7.82 -15.78 -14.96
CA TRP A 50 -7.26 -14.63 -15.66
C TRP A 50 -5.82 -14.38 -15.25
N GLN A 51 -5.10 -13.65 -16.10
CA GLN A 51 -3.83 -13.06 -15.73
C GLN A 51 -4.07 -11.59 -15.38
N ASP A 52 -3.76 -11.20 -14.15
CA ASP A 52 -3.97 -9.85 -13.67
C ASP A 52 -2.81 -8.95 -14.12
N PRO A 53 -3.07 -7.85 -14.84
CA PRO A 53 -2.03 -6.90 -15.21
C PRO A 53 -1.44 -6.14 -14.00
N HIS A 54 -2.11 -6.17 -12.85
CA HIS A 54 -1.66 -5.59 -11.58
C HIS A 54 -1.35 -6.69 -10.56
N ALA A 55 -0.53 -7.67 -10.98
CA ALA A 55 -0.01 -8.71 -10.10
C ALA A 55 0.80 -8.14 -8.93
N VAL A 56 1.18 -9.01 -7.98
CA VAL A 56 2.03 -8.60 -6.85
C VAL A 56 3.32 -7.99 -7.38
N SER A 57 3.56 -6.73 -7.01
CA SER A 57 4.78 -6.01 -7.33
C SER A 57 5.62 -5.76 -6.08
N PHE A 58 6.94 -5.84 -6.25
CA PHE A 58 7.91 -5.66 -5.18
C PHE A 58 8.80 -4.45 -5.38
N HIS A 59 9.05 -3.99 -6.62
CA HIS A 59 10.01 -2.95 -6.90
C HIS A 59 9.45 -1.84 -7.79
N ASP A 60 8.93 -2.19 -8.97
CA ASP A 60 8.38 -1.29 -9.99
C ASP A 60 9.21 -0.02 -10.18
N GLN A 61 10.46 -0.19 -10.64
CA GLN A 61 11.43 0.90 -10.79
C GLN A 61 11.60 1.74 -9.51
N GLY A 62 11.54 1.10 -8.35
CA GLY A 62 11.64 1.73 -7.04
C GLY A 62 10.35 2.41 -6.56
N GLN A 63 9.27 2.45 -7.33
CA GLN A 63 8.02 3.12 -6.93
C GLN A 63 7.25 2.36 -5.85
N VAL A 64 7.30 1.03 -5.85
CA VAL A 64 6.61 0.20 -4.85
C VAL A 64 7.27 0.27 -3.48
N ASN A 65 8.61 0.33 -3.45
CA ASN A 65 9.34 0.44 -2.19
C ASN A 65 9.42 1.87 -1.66
N TYR A 66 9.18 2.87 -2.52
CA TYR A 66 9.24 4.27 -2.11
C TYR A 66 8.15 4.57 -1.07
N PRO A 67 8.52 5.08 0.12
CA PRO A 67 7.58 5.29 1.21
C PRO A 67 6.73 6.55 1.01
N TRP A 68 5.80 6.54 0.04
CA TRP A 68 4.94 7.68 -0.28
C TRP A 68 4.27 8.28 0.96
N LEU A 69 4.38 9.60 1.13
CA LEU A 69 3.71 10.30 2.25
C LEU A 69 2.19 10.19 2.11
N SER A 70 1.68 10.22 0.86
CA SER A 70 0.26 10.07 0.56
C SER A 70 -0.31 8.76 1.10
N ASP A 71 0.46 7.67 1.14
CA ASP A 71 -0.01 6.38 1.62
C ASP A 71 -0.14 6.38 3.14
N GLY A 72 0.86 6.90 3.85
CA GLY A 72 0.80 7.08 5.30
C GLY A 72 -0.35 8.00 5.72
N MET A 73 -0.55 9.09 4.98
CA MET A 73 -1.68 9.99 5.15
C MET A 73 -3.02 9.28 4.89
N TRP A 74 -3.12 8.47 3.83
CA TRP A 74 -4.34 7.71 3.51
C TRP A 74 -4.73 6.78 4.66
N PHE A 75 -3.79 6.02 5.22
CA PHE A 75 -4.06 5.17 6.39
C PHE A 75 -4.63 5.96 7.56
N MET A 76 -4.05 7.13 7.86
CA MET A 76 -4.58 8.02 8.90
C MET A 76 -6.00 8.51 8.58
N THR A 77 -6.33 8.79 7.31
CA THR A 77 -7.71 9.13 6.93
C THR A 77 -8.68 7.98 7.19
N GLN A 78 -8.26 6.73 6.97
CA GLN A 78 -9.09 5.56 7.26
C GLN A 78 -9.23 5.32 8.77
N PHE A 79 -8.17 5.56 9.55
CA PHE A 79 -8.24 5.52 11.01
C PHE A 79 -9.19 6.58 11.57
N ARG A 80 -9.24 7.76 10.95
CA ARG A 80 -10.22 8.79 11.28
C ARG A 80 -11.63 8.35 10.92
N ARG A 81 -11.84 7.92 9.67
CA ARG A 81 -13.12 7.43 9.16
C ARG A 81 -13.73 6.36 10.08
N TRP A 82 -12.90 5.46 10.60
CA TRP A 82 -13.33 4.36 11.47
C TRP A 82 -13.17 4.63 12.97
N GLY A 83 -12.91 5.88 13.38
CA GLY A 83 -12.91 6.29 14.79
C GLY A 83 -11.73 5.77 15.62
N LEU A 84 -10.71 5.16 15.02
CA LEU A 84 -9.45 4.79 15.68
C LEU A 84 -8.65 6.02 16.11
N LEU A 85 -8.75 7.09 15.32
CA LEU A 85 -8.29 8.43 15.69
C LEU A 85 -9.52 9.28 15.98
N ARG A 86 -9.54 10.02 17.11
CA ARG A 86 -10.69 10.85 17.53
C ARG A 86 -10.69 12.25 16.93
N GLU A 87 -9.51 12.81 16.73
CA GLU A 87 -9.30 14.14 16.17
C GLU A 87 -8.41 14.04 14.94
N ASP A 88 -8.50 15.04 14.06
CA ASP A 88 -7.65 15.11 12.88
C ASP A 88 -6.20 15.32 13.31
N PRO A 89 -5.28 14.40 13.01
CA PRO A 89 -3.88 14.65 13.25
C PRO A 89 -3.32 15.70 12.28
N ASP A 90 -2.12 16.19 12.56
CA ASP A 90 -1.28 16.76 11.52
C ASP A 90 -0.78 15.62 10.61
N TYR A 91 -1.59 15.28 9.61
CA TYR A 91 -1.36 14.15 8.71
C TYR A 91 0.01 14.24 8.04
N LEU A 92 0.38 15.41 7.54
CA LEU A 92 1.64 15.59 6.83
C LEU A 92 2.83 15.50 7.78
N ALA A 93 2.76 16.17 8.94
CA ALA A 93 3.87 16.13 9.90
C ALA A 93 4.09 14.72 10.50
N ILE A 94 3.03 13.95 10.70
CA ILE A 94 3.17 12.54 11.11
C ILE A 94 3.78 11.70 9.99
N ALA A 95 3.24 11.77 8.77
CA ALA A 95 3.75 10.99 7.64
C ALA A 95 5.23 11.29 7.37
N SER A 96 5.64 12.56 7.35
CA SER A 96 7.03 12.98 7.12
C SER A 96 8.01 12.50 8.20
N ARG A 97 7.55 12.27 9.43
CA ARG A 97 8.40 11.72 10.50
C ARG A 97 8.56 10.20 10.39
N VAL A 98 7.56 9.50 9.87
CA VAL A 98 7.54 8.04 9.80
C VAL A 98 8.16 7.53 8.49
N GLN A 99 7.73 8.09 7.37
CA GLN A 99 8.16 7.69 6.03
C GLN A 99 9.50 8.33 5.68
N GLN A 100 10.60 7.77 6.20
CA GLN A 100 11.97 8.26 6.09
C GLN A 100 12.47 8.37 4.61
N LEU A 101 11.96 9.34 3.85
CA LEU A 101 12.21 9.51 2.41
C LEU A 101 13.69 9.72 2.12
N ASP A 102 14.38 10.48 2.94
CA ASP A 102 15.80 10.79 2.73
C ASP A 102 16.67 9.55 2.90
N LEU A 103 16.34 8.68 3.86
CA LEU A 103 17.01 7.40 4.04
C LEU A 103 16.78 6.48 2.84
N TYR A 104 15.54 6.45 2.32
CA TYR A 104 15.24 5.70 1.10
C TYR A 104 16.04 6.22 -0.09
N ARG A 105 16.08 7.54 -0.30
CA ARG A 105 16.83 8.16 -1.42
C ARG A 105 18.32 7.86 -1.33
N GLN A 106 18.92 8.00 -0.15
CA GLN A 106 20.34 7.64 0.05
C GLN A 106 20.63 6.18 -0.32
N ALA A 107 19.74 5.26 0.05
CA ALA A 107 19.90 3.85 -0.30
C ALA A 107 19.64 3.58 -1.80
N ALA A 108 18.69 4.28 -2.42
CA ALA A 108 18.41 4.18 -3.86
C ALA A 108 19.59 4.71 -4.69
N ASP A 109 20.12 5.87 -4.32
CA ASP A 109 21.30 6.50 -4.94
C ASP A 109 22.52 5.58 -4.87
N ALA A 110 22.76 4.96 -3.71
CA ALA A 110 23.85 4.01 -3.52
C ALA A 110 23.75 2.76 -4.41
N LEU A 111 22.54 2.42 -4.87
CA LEU A 111 22.24 1.27 -5.74
C LEU A 111 22.01 1.67 -7.21
N GLY A 112 22.13 2.96 -7.55
CA GLY A 112 21.86 3.50 -8.88
C GLY A 112 20.39 3.35 -9.30
N ILE A 113 19.45 3.45 -8.35
CA ILE A 113 18.01 3.36 -8.58
C ILE A 113 17.43 4.78 -8.55
N ASP A 114 16.73 5.17 -9.61
CA ASP A 114 16.04 6.46 -9.65
C ASP A 114 14.88 6.49 -8.65
N ALA A 115 15.01 7.30 -7.61
CA ALA A 115 13.93 7.52 -6.65
C ALA A 115 12.96 8.60 -7.15
N PRO A 116 11.64 8.47 -6.88
CA PRO A 116 10.69 9.52 -7.18
C PRO A 116 11.06 10.89 -6.56
N THR A 117 10.93 11.94 -7.36
CA THR A 117 11.08 13.33 -6.90
C THR A 117 9.84 13.79 -6.12
N ALA A 118 8.66 13.36 -6.57
CA ALA A 118 7.40 13.58 -5.86
C ALA A 118 7.38 12.82 -4.52
N THR A 119 6.71 13.40 -3.53
CA THR A 119 6.52 12.80 -2.20
C THR A 119 5.10 12.26 -2.00
N LEU A 120 4.16 12.70 -2.85
CA LEU A 120 2.77 12.28 -2.90
C LEU A 120 2.49 11.62 -4.26
N ARG A 121 1.57 10.64 -4.26
CA ARG A 121 1.00 10.06 -5.47
C ARG A 121 -0.52 10.12 -5.43
N SER A 122 -1.12 10.09 -6.62
CA SER A 122 -2.57 9.94 -6.79
C SER A 122 -2.95 8.48 -6.97
N SER A 123 -4.10 8.08 -6.44
CA SER A 123 -4.65 6.73 -6.56
C SER A 123 -6.16 6.79 -6.68
N GLN A 124 -6.70 6.07 -7.66
CA GLN A 124 -8.14 5.88 -7.80
C GLN A 124 -8.54 4.55 -7.13
N LEU A 125 -9.56 4.62 -6.27
CA LEU A 125 -10.07 3.46 -5.55
C LEU A 125 -11.18 2.79 -6.38
N ILE A 126 -11.54 1.56 -6.01
CA ILE A 126 -12.54 0.76 -6.73
C ILE A 126 -13.93 1.42 -6.82
N ASP A 127 -14.26 2.33 -5.90
CA ASP A 127 -15.49 3.12 -5.90
C ASP A 127 -15.41 4.39 -6.77
N GLY A 128 -14.32 4.57 -7.51
CA GLY A 128 -14.05 5.72 -8.37
C GLY A 128 -13.50 6.94 -7.63
N LYS A 129 -13.42 6.92 -6.29
CA LYS A 129 -12.86 8.04 -5.54
C LYS A 129 -11.36 8.17 -5.78
N VAL A 130 -10.91 9.41 -5.93
CA VAL A 130 -9.49 9.74 -6.10
C VAL A 130 -8.92 10.23 -4.77
N TRP A 131 -7.76 9.70 -4.41
CA TRP A 131 -6.94 10.15 -3.30
C TRP A 131 -5.62 10.70 -3.85
N ASP A 132 -5.31 11.97 -3.60
CA ASP A 132 -4.09 12.64 -4.08
C ASP A 132 -3.23 13.26 -2.96
N GLY A 133 -3.65 13.11 -1.69
CA GLY A 133 -2.94 13.65 -0.54
C GLY A 133 -3.19 15.13 -0.23
N SER A 134 -4.00 15.84 -1.03
CA SER A 134 -4.18 17.30 -0.89
C SER A 134 -5.10 17.71 0.27
N ASP A 135 -6.17 16.95 0.53
CA ASP A 135 -7.13 17.22 1.60
C ASP A 135 -7.46 15.94 2.41
N PRO A 136 -6.58 15.50 3.34
CA PRO A 136 -6.83 14.32 4.17
C PRO A 136 -8.08 14.43 5.04
N ALA A 137 -8.36 15.63 5.56
CA ALA A 137 -9.46 15.86 6.48
C ALA A 137 -10.82 15.82 5.76
N GLY A 138 -10.92 16.44 4.58
CA GLY A 138 -12.10 16.36 3.73
C GLY A 138 -12.27 14.97 3.14
N TYR A 139 -11.19 14.30 2.73
CA TYR A 139 -11.26 12.93 2.23
C TYR A 139 -11.84 11.97 3.28
N ALA A 140 -11.38 12.03 4.53
CA ALA A 140 -11.91 11.21 5.63
C ALA A 140 -13.42 11.43 5.88
N ARG A 141 -13.90 12.67 5.72
CA ARG A 141 -15.32 13.05 5.89
C ARG A 141 -16.18 12.83 4.64
N SER A 142 -15.58 12.55 3.49
CA SER A 142 -16.31 12.41 2.22
C SER A 142 -17.10 11.11 2.08
N PHE A 143 -16.94 10.16 3.01
CA PHE A 143 -17.59 8.85 2.94
C PHE A 143 -18.93 8.87 3.66
N LYS A 144 -19.98 8.32 3.04
CA LYS A 144 -21.30 8.19 3.68
C LYS A 144 -21.29 7.25 4.89
N LEU A 145 -20.46 6.21 4.83
CA LEU A 145 -20.30 5.23 5.91
C LEU A 145 -19.01 5.53 6.68
N HIS A 146 -19.17 5.96 7.93
CA HIS A 146 -18.10 6.29 8.86
C HIS A 146 -18.55 6.11 10.32
N SER A 147 -17.58 6.14 11.24
CA SER A 147 -17.79 6.22 12.69
C SER A 147 -17.07 7.41 13.30
N LEU A 148 -16.89 8.49 12.52
CA LEU A 148 -16.42 9.77 13.03
C LEU A 148 -17.28 10.19 14.24
N ALA A 149 -16.61 10.57 15.33
CA ALA A 149 -17.28 11.17 16.46
C ALA A 149 -17.76 12.56 16.03
N ASP A 150 -19.05 12.70 15.77
CA ASP A 150 -19.66 14.02 15.65
C ASP A 150 -19.56 14.68 17.02
N ASN A 151 -18.78 15.76 17.13
CA ASN A 151 -18.80 16.63 18.30
C ASN A 151 -20.14 17.39 18.32
N ALA A 152 -21.23 16.69 18.62
CA ALA A 152 -22.47 17.27 19.09
C ALA A 152 -22.75 16.66 20.47
N PRO A 153 -22.74 17.43 21.56
CA PRO A 153 -23.22 16.90 22.82
C PRO A 153 -24.66 16.45 22.61
N ALA A 154 -24.97 15.20 22.97
CA ALA A 154 -26.34 14.74 23.02
C ALA A 154 -27.11 15.69 23.95
N VAL A 155 -27.92 16.57 23.37
CA VAL A 155 -28.84 17.39 24.15
C VAL A 155 -29.85 16.43 24.74
N ALA A 156 -29.66 16.08 26.01
CA ALA A 156 -30.63 15.34 26.78
C ALA A 156 -31.87 16.23 26.94
N SER A 157 -32.88 16.01 26.10
CA SER A 157 -34.21 16.57 26.31
C SER A 157 -34.78 16.01 27.60
N ARG A 158 -35.08 16.91 28.54
CA ARG A 158 -35.88 16.64 29.74
C ARG A 158 -37.36 16.57 29.37
#